data_AF-A0AAD9NVF8-F1
#
_entry.id   AF-A0AAD9NVF8-F1
#
_cell.length_a   1.000
_cell.length_b   1.000
_cell.length_c   1.000
_cell.angle_alpha   90.00
_cell.angle_beta   90.00
_cell.angle_gamma   90.00
#
_symmetry.space_group_name_H-M   'P 1'
#
loop_
_entity.id
_entity.type
_entity.pdbx_description
1 polymer ?
#
loop_
_entity_poly.entity_id
_entity_poly.type
_entity_poly.pdbx_seq_one_letter_code
_entity_poly.pdbx_strand_id
1 'polypeptide(L)'
;MTRLRYEKLSQYFHCSVEGQEDPQDKVRKVRPMITRCEARFGACFQPGKNISIDEAMVKFDGRLGWKQYMPLKPAKWGMKLWCLCDAESGYCSAFSVYTGATAGNGGLDLGYRVVMGLMKKYLLSNRHVYADNYFTSVHLASDLLQADIYLCGTTRASRREFPNALAETHLFSGQSVKWTSYDGVTLTKWHDKRDVYIVSTADAGGEIVRQTRRNHQDVALHVPTCVVSYNKSMGGVDHLDQMRSYYAVGRSGKRWWKYLFWALLDIGIINACTLWKLCNRPLPSNERRFSLKTFKVLLIHEMGDPAIAARNAMAPPPMIRLTAQYTVEEHTVAEHPFVRFDVRKRACKLCQQEGRRRPSGRAIESSFGCTVCNVHLCKGCHVNYHA
;
A
#
# COMPACT_ATOMS: atom_id res chain seq x y z
N MET A 1 -6.77 28.30 -18.59
CA MET A 1 -8.19 28.01 -18.91
C MET A 1 -9.07 29.08 -18.29
N THR A 2 -10.11 29.55 -18.97
CA THR A 2 -11.05 30.54 -18.39
C THR A 2 -11.93 29.92 -17.30
N ARG A 3 -12.41 30.76 -16.36
CA ARG A 3 -13.33 30.34 -15.29
C ARG A 3 -14.59 29.67 -15.84
N LEU A 4 -15.23 30.27 -16.84
CA LEU A 4 -16.44 29.73 -17.47
C LEU A 4 -16.21 28.34 -18.08
N ARG A 5 -15.07 28.15 -18.77
CA ARG A 5 -14.71 26.85 -19.34
C ARG A 5 -14.52 25.79 -18.24
N TYR A 6 -13.86 26.15 -17.14
CA TYR A 6 -13.67 25.25 -16.01
C TYR A 6 -15.01 24.86 -15.34
N GLU A 7 -15.91 25.82 -15.14
CA GLU A 7 -17.25 25.57 -14.57
C GLU A 7 -18.07 24.64 -15.48
N LYS A 8 -18.05 24.89 -16.80
CA LYS A 8 -18.73 24.04 -17.79
C LYS A 8 -18.14 22.63 -17.81
N LEU A 9 -16.81 22.48 -17.88
CA LEU A 9 -16.17 21.16 -17.80
C LEU A 9 -16.49 20.44 -16.49
N SER A 10 -16.47 21.15 -15.37
CA SER A 10 -16.83 20.60 -14.07
C SER A 10 -18.30 20.14 -14.02
N GLN A 11 -19.21 20.79 -14.73
CA GLN A 11 -20.63 20.40 -14.80
C GLN A 11 -20.84 19.07 -15.51
N TYR A 12 -20.15 18.86 -16.64
CA TYR A 12 -20.25 17.68 -17.50
C TYR A 12 -19.14 16.65 -17.30
N PHE A 13 -18.32 16.80 -16.27
CA PHE A 13 -17.36 15.76 -15.90
C PHE A 13 -18.13 14.52 -15.43
N HIS A 14 -17.76 13.35 -15.95
CA HIS A 14 -18.26 12.03 -15.56
C HIS A 14 -17.10 11.03 -15.67
N CYS A 15 -17.07 10.01 -14.81
CA CYS A 15 -16.03 8.97 -14.84
C CYS A 15 -16.49 7.68 -15.52
N SER A 16 -17.79 7.52 -15.69
CA SER A 16 -18.47 6.34 -16.26
C SER A 16 -19.39 6.78 -17.40
N VAL A 17 -19.67 5.83 -18.30
CA VAL A 17 -20.62 6.02 -19.40
C VAL A 17 -22.02 5.79 -18.86
N GLU A 18 -22.88 6.80 -19.00
CA GLU A 18 -24.28 6.72 -18.57
C GLU A 18 -25.00 5.59 -19.34
N GLY A 19 -25.78 4.78 -18.62
CA GLY A 19 -26.51 3.65 -19.18
C GLY A 19 -25.71 2.33 -19.32
N GLN A 20 -24.38 2.34 -19.17
CA GLN A 20 -23.55 1.13 -19.18
C GLN A 20 -23.12 0.68 -17.76
N GLU A 21 -23.59 1.40 -16.74
CA GLU A 21 -23.27 1.13 -15.35
C GLU A 21 -24.12 -0.02 -14.80
N ASP A 22 -23.53 -0.91 -13.98
CA ASP A 22 -24.30 -1.86 -13.18
C ASP A 22 -25.13 -1.10 -12.12
N PRO A 23 -26.48 -1.15 -12.17
CA PRO A 23 -27.32 -0.46 -11.19
C PRO A 23 -27.15 -0.97 -9.76
N GLN A 24 -26.73 -2.23 -9.57
CA GLN A 24 -26.49 -2.82 -8.26
C GLN A 24 -25.19 -2.32 -7.63
N ASP A 25 -24.22 -1.88 -8.44
CA ASP A 25 -23.00 -1.27 -7.96
C ASP A 25 -23.27 0.15 -7.41
N LYS A 26 -23.21 0.27 -6.08
CA LYS A 26 -23.40 1.54 -5.35
C LYS A 26 -22.32 2.58 -5.69
N VAL A 27 -21.15 2.17 -6.19
CA VAL A 27 -20.05 3.08 -6.57
C VAL A 27 -19.83 3.19 -8.08
N ARG A 28 -20.78 2.70 -8.89
CA ARG A 28 -20.71 2.67 -10.36
C ARG A 28 -20.21 3.96 -11.04
N LYS A 29 -20.62 5.13 -10.51
CA LYS A 29 -20.24 6.46 -11.03
C LYS A 29 -18.74 6.77 -10.97
N VAL A 30 -17.99 6.02 -10.16
CA VAL A 30 -16.54 6.17 -9.96
C VAL A 30 -15.82 4.85 -10.21
N ARG A 31 -16.54 3.78 -10.58
CA ARG A 31 -15.97 2.44 -10.76
C ARG A 31 -14.75 2.42 -11.70
N PRO A 32 -14.76 3.11 -12.86
CA PRO A 32 -13.57 3.13 -13.73
C PRO A 32 -12.31 3.71 -13.05
N MET A 33 -12.48 4.74 -12.21
CA MET A 33 -11.38 5.31 -11.43
C MET A 33 -10.92 4.35 -10.33
N ILE A 34 -11.84 3.71 -9.62
CA ILE A 34 -11.53 2.69 -8.59
C ILE A 34 -10.69 1.58 -9.22
N THR A 35 -11.18 0.96 -10.30
CA THR A 35 -10.49 -0.12 -11.01
C THR A 35 -9.11 0.31 -11.49
N ARG A 36 -8.98 1.55 -12.00
CA ARG A 36 -7.68 2.08 -12.44
C ARG A 36 -6.71 2.24 -11.26
N CYS A 37 -7.16 2.75 -10.13
CA CYS A 37 -6.35 2.89 -8.92
C CYS A 37 -5.95 1.52 -8.34
N GLU A 38 -6.89 0.58 -8.18
CA GLU A 38 -6.62 -0.78 -7.69
C GLU A 38 -5.61 -1.54 -8.57
N ALA A 39 -5.69 -1.34 -9.88
CA ALA A 39 -4.73 -1.92 -10.83
C ALA A 39 -3.34 -1.28 -10.71
N ARG A 40 -3.26 0.03 -10.47
CA ARG A 40 -1.99 0.77 -10.48
C ARG A 40 -1.27 0.81 -9.15
N PHE A 41 -1.98 0.97 -8.04
CA PHE A 41 -1.35 1.15 -6.73
C PHE A 41 -0.52 -0.07 -6.34
N GLY A 42 -1.06 -1.28 -6.45
CA GLY A 42 -0.30 -2.51 -6.20
C GLY A 42 0.75 -2.85 -7.27
N ALA A 43 0.67 -2.27 -8.47
CA ALA A 43 1.63 -2.55 -9.55
C ALA A 43 2.84 -1.62 -9.54
N CYS A 44 2.70 -0.41 -8.99
CA CYS A 44 3.76 0.60 -8.97
C CYS A 44 4.68 0.49 -7.75
N PHE A 45 4.24 -0.18 -6.68
CA PHE A 45 5.00 -0.33 -5.46
C PHE A 45 4.67 -1.64 -4.77
N GLN A 46 5.72 -2.38 -4.41
CA GLN A 46 5.62 -3.54 -3.55
C GLN A 46 5.86 -3.07 -2.11
N PRO A 47 4.88 -3.17 -1.19
CA PRO A 47 5.08 -2.78 0.21
C PRO A 47 6.28 -3.46 0.85
N GLY A 48 6.85 -2.86 1.89
CA GLY A 48 7.88 -3.43 2.74
C GLY A 48 7.31 -4.50 3.68
N LYS A 49 8.16 -5.02 4.58
CA LYS A 49 7.80 -6.12 5.50
C LYS A 49 6.52 -5.85 6.29
N ASN A 50 6.35 -4.61 6.75
CA ASN A 50 5.28 -4.20 7.66
C ASN A 50 4.17 -3.47 6.89
N ILE A 51 2.94 -3.95 7.05
CA ILE A 51 1.73 -3.42 6.41
C ILE A 51 0.76 -2.97 7.50
N SER A 52 0.16 -1.79 7.34
CA SER A 52 -0.96 -1.31 8.16
C SER A 52 -2.27 -1.45 7.40
N ILE A 53 -3.30 -1.98 8.05
CA ILE A 53 -4.67 -2.01 7.56
C ILE A 53 -5.56 -1.25 8.53
N ASP A 54 -6.21 -0.22 8.02
CA ASP A 54 -7.14 0.60 8.79
C ASP A 54 -8.11 1.34 7.84
N GLU A 55 -9.00 2.14 8.42
CA GLU A 55 -9.93 2.99 7.73
C GLU A 55 -9.43 4.41 7.42
N ALA A 56 -9.78 4.85 6.22
CA ALA A 56 -9.72 6.24 5.81
C ALA A 56 -11.13 6.81 5.63
N MET A 57 -11.28 8.12 5.85
CA MET A 57 -12.55 8.83 5.64
C MET A 57 -12.47 9.82 4.47
N VAL A 58 -13.49 9.82 3.62
CA VAL A 58 -13.73 10.87 2.62
C VAL A 58 -14.94 11.69 3.05
N LYS A 59 -14.68 12.90 3.54
CA LYS A 59 -15.71 13.83 4.02
C LYS A 59 -16.80 14.04 2.97
N PHE A 60 -18.05 13.77 3.34
CA PHE A 60 -19.22 14.10 2.54
C PHE A 60 -20.45 14.24 3.45
N ASP A 61 -21.03 15.43 3.45
CA ASP A 61 -22.19 15.81 4.28
C ASP A 61 -23.54 15.67 3.55
N GLY A 62 -23.53 15.58 2.22
CA GLY A 62 -24.73 15.45 1.41
C GLY A 62 -25.52 14.14 1.61
N ARG A 63 -26.57 13.98 0.79
CA ARG A 63 -27.44 12.80 0.82
C ARG A 63 -26.75 11.63 0.13
N LEU A 64 -26.47 10.58 0.89
CA LEU A 64 -25.90 9.32 0.42
C LEU A 64 -26.32 8.20 1.37
N GLY A 65 -27.00 7.17 0.87
CA GLY A 65 -27.59 6.12 1.72
C GLY A 65 -26.59 5.21 2.43
N TRP A 66 -25.33 5.20 1.99
CA TRP A 66 -24.27 4.35 2.55
C TRP A 66 -23.13 5.15 3.21
N LYS A 67 -23.32 6.46 3.43
CA LYS A 67 -22.36 7.25 4.21
C LYS A 67 -22.28 6.74 5.65
N GLN A 68 -21.09 6.84 6.24
CA GLN A 68 -20.80 6.39 7.59
C GLN A 68 -20.64 7.58 8.54
N TYR A 69 -20.99 7.35 9.80
CA TYR A 69 -20.68 8.25 10.90
C TYR A 69 -19.55 7.65 11.74
N MET A 70 -18.42 8.35 11.84
CA MET A 70 -17.25 7.94 12.63
C MET A 70 -16.89 9.08 13.59
N PRO A 71 -17.37 9.07 14.85
CA PRO A 71 -17.28 10.23 15.75
C PRO A 71 -15.85 10.62 16.13
N LEU A 72 -14.91 9.67 16.10
CA LEU A 72 -13.52 9.86 16.46
C LEU A 72 -12.65 10.42 15.31
N LYS A 73 -13.12 10.36 14.06
CA LYS A 73 -12.38 10.92 12.92
C LYS A 73 -12.71 12.43 12.79
N PRO A 74 -11.76 13.28 12.34
CA PRO A 74 -12.01 14.72 12.17
C PRO A 74 -13.19 15.02 11.24
N ALA A 75 -13.31 14.25 10.16
CA ALA A 75 -14.50 14.24 9.31
C ALA A 75 -15.48 13.18 9.81
N LYS A 76 -16.46 13.58 10.61
CA LYS A 76 -17.40 12.64 11.23
C LYS A 76 -18.33 11.93 10.23
N TRP A 77 -18.72 12.61 9.15
CA TRP A 77 -19.62 12.09 8.12
C TRP A 77 -18.92 11.97 6.78
N GLY A 78 -19.03 10.79 6.15
CA GLY A 78 -18.41 10.59 4.85
C GLY A 78 -18.50 9.17 4.31
N MET A 79 -17.71 8.91 3.27
CA MET A 79 -17.53 7.59 2.69
C MET A 79 -16.32 6.94 3.34
N LYS A 80 -16.50 5.73 3.87
CA LYS A 80 -15.44 4.94 4.51
C LYS A 80 -14.68 4.14 3.45
N LEU A 81 -13.36 4.20 3.50
CA LEU A 81 -12.47 3.31 2.75
C LEU A 81 -11.71 2.46 3.75
N TRP A 82 -11.49 1.19 3.45
CA TRP A 82 -10.48 0.38 4.10
C TRP A 82 -9.22 0.41 3.24
N CYS A 83 -8.09 0.73 3.84
CA CYS A 83 -6.83 0.94 3.14
C CYS A 83 -5.79 -0.04 3.67
N LEU A 84 -4.96 -0.56 2.75
CA LEU A 84 -3.74 -1.28 3.02
C LEU A 84 -2.59 -0.36 2.65
N CYS A 85 -1.83 0.06 3.67
CA CYS A 85 -0.68 0.93 3.52
C CYS A 85 0.62 0.23 3.91
N ASP A 86 1.70 0.58 3.24
CA ASP A 86 3.04 0.31 3.74
C ASP A 86 3.28 1.09 5.04
N ALA A 87 3.72 0.40 6.09
CA ALA A 87 3.82 0.98 7.43
C ALA A 87 4.86 2.10 7.54
N GLU A 88 5.94 2.03 6.75
CA GLU A 88 7.07 2.97 6.85
C GLU A 88 6.86 4.22 5.98
N SER A 89 6.40 4.03 4.74
CA SER A 89 6.24 5.11 3.77
C SER A 89 4.83 5.71 3.72
N GLY A 90 3.84 5.00 4.27
CA GLY A 90 2.41 5.34 4.14
C GLY A 90 1.87 5.22 2.72
N TYR A 91 2.57 4.51 1.82
CA TYR A 91 2.09 4.23 0.47
C TYR A 91 0.83 3.37 0.51
N CYS A 92 -0.27 3.85 -0.07
CA CYS A 92 -1.53 3.10 -0.15
C CYS A 92 -1.48 2.13 -1.32
N SER A 93 -1.35 0.84 -1.03
CA SER A 93 -1.14 -0.18 -2.05
C SER A 93 -2.44 -0.86 -2.51
N ALA A 94 -3.40 -1.01 -1.61
CA ALA A 94 -4.74 -1.48 -1.92
C ALA A 94 -5.78 -0.74 -1.06
N PHE A 95 -7.01 -0.68 -1.53
CA PHE A 95 -8.13 -0.15 -0.75
C PHE A 95 -9.43 -0.82 -1.18
N SER A 96 -10.48 -0.66 -0.37
CA SER A 96 -11.84 -1.08 -0.66
C SER A 96 -12.82 -0.05 -0.15
N VAL A 97 -13.85 0.28 -0.95
CA VAL A 97 -14.87 1.25 -0.58
C VAL A 97 -16.01 0.55 0.16
N TYR A 98 -16.27 0.94 1.41
CA TYR A 98 -17.37 0.39 2.17
C TYR A 98 -18.70 1.04 1.74
N THR A 99 -19.64 0.21 1.30
CA THR A 99 -20.95 0.64 0.77
C THR A 99 -22.14 0.11 1.59
N GLY A 100 -21.88 -0.24 2.86
CA GLY A 100 -22.85 -0.85 3.79
C GLY A 100 -22.79 -2.38 3.78
N ALA A 101 -23.69 -3.00 4.55
CA ALA A 101 -23.80 -4.45 4.60
C ALA A 101 -24.24 -5.01 3.23
N THR A 102 -23.52 -6.01 2.72
CA THR A 102 -23.96 -6.85 1.60
C THR A 102 -24.71 -8.07 2.14
N ALA A 103 -25.85 -8.41 1.54
CA ALA A 103 -26.58 -9.64 1.85
C ALA A 103 -25.83 -10.85 1.26
N GLY A 104 -25.76 -11.97 2.00
CA GLY A 104 -25.26 -13.25 1.47
C GLY A 104 -23.88 -13.73 1.96
N ASN A 105 -23.32 -13.16 3.03
CA ASN A 105 -21.92 -13.42 3.40
C ASN A 105 -21.76 -14.57 4.41
N GLY A 106 -21.94 -15.83 3.96
CA GLY A 106 -21.35 -17.09 4.46
C GLY A 106 -20.90 -17.27 5.93
N GLY A 107 -21.46 -16.55 6.91
CA GLY A 107 -21.09 -16.61 8.32
C GLY A 107 -19.79 -15.87 8.73
N LEU A 108 -18.95 -15.41 7.79
CA LEU A 108 -17.65 -14.80 8.10
C LEU A 108 -17.74 -13.30 8.46
N ASP A 109 -16.99 -12.91 9.50
CA ASP A 109 -16.93 -11.52 9.98
C ASP A 109 -16.46 -10.54 8.88
N LEU A 110 -16.95 -9.30 8.95
CA LEU A 110 -16.62 -8.27 7.97
C LEU A 110 -15.13 -7.90 8.03
N GLY A 111 -14.54 -7.79 9.22
CA GLY A 111 -13.12 -7.50 9.40
C GLY A 111 -12.24 -8.53 8.72
N TYR A 112 -12.54 -9.82 8.94
CA TYR A 112 -11.86 -10.95 8.29
C TYR A 112 -11.86 -10.80 6.76
N ARG A 113 -13.03 -10.59 6.15
CA ARG A 113 -13.17 -10.51 4.69
C ARG A 113 -12.41 -9.32 4.10
N VAL A 114 -12.39 -8.20 4.82
CA VAL A 114 -11.66 -7.01 4.41
C VAL A 114 -10.15 -7.29 4.41
N VAL A 115 -9.61 -7.84 5.49
CA VAL A 115 -8.18 -8.14 5.58
C VAL A 115 -7.77 -9.15 4.52
N MET A 116 -8.48 -10.27 4.39
CA MET A 116 -8.19 -11.30 3.37
C MET A 116 -8.31 -10.74 1.95
N GLY A 117 -9.31 -9.89 1.68
CA GLY A 117 -9.50 -9.25 0.38
C GLY A 117 -8.36 -8.29 0.02
N LEU A 118 -7.94 -7.44 0.96
CA LEU A 118 -6.84 -6.49 0.76
C LEU A 118 -5.48 -7.20 0.65
N MET A 119 -5.28 -8.27 1.43
CA MET A 119 -4.04 -9.06 1.45
C MET A 119 -3.92 -10.09 0.32
N LYS A 120 -4.96 -10.29 -0.49
CA LYS A 120 -4.99 -11.34 -1.54
C LYS A 120 -3.75 -11.40 -2.42
N LYS A 121 -3.17 -10.25 -2.79
CA LYS A 121 -1.96 -10.17 -3.65
C LYS A 121 -0.64 -10.41 -2.89
N TYR A 122 -0.70 -10.45 -1.56
CA TYR A 122 0.43 -10.49 -0.65
C TYR A 122 0.44 -11.75 0.22
N LEU A 123 -0.48 -12.70 0.03
CA LEU A 123 -0.40 -13.99 0.70
C LEU A 123 0.92 -14.70 0.31
N LEU A 124 1.42 -15.57 1.18
CA LEU A 124 2.66 -16.34 1.00
C LEU A 124 3.92 -15.45 0.89
N SER A 125 3.94 -14.30 1.57
CA SER A 125 5.04 -13.33 1.45
C SER A 125 5.78 -13.01 2.76
N ASN A 126 5.47 -13.71 3.85
CA ASN A 126 6.10 -13.53 5.17
C ASN A 126 5.99 -12.10 5.72
N ARG A 127 4.93 -11.38 5.30
CA ARG A 127 4.68 -10.01 5.72
C ARG A 127 3.96 -9.95 7.05
N HIS A 128 4.13 -8.82 7.72
CA HIS A 128 3.51 -8.53 9.00
C HIS A 128 2.39 -7.51 8.79
N VAL A 129 1.16 -7.92 9.05
CA VAL A 129 -0.04 -7.09 9.03
C VAL A 129 -0.31 -6.57 10.42
N TYR A 130 -0.49 -5.25 10.51
CA TYR A 130 -0.90 -4.55 11.72
C TYR A 130 -2.27 -3.95 11.50
N ALA A 131 -3.19 -4.23 12.42
CA ALA A 131 -4.58 -3.81 12.30
C ALA A 131 -5.20 -3.55 13.68
N ASP A 132 -6.25 -2.74 13.73
CA ASP A 132 -6.97 -2.45 14.97
C ASP A 132 -7.95 -3.57 15.35
N ASN A 133 -8.63 -3.37 16.49
CA ASN A 133 -9.58 -4.34 17.03
C ASN A 133 -10.84 -4.57 16.19
N TYR A 134 -11.12 -3.73 15.19
CA TYR A 134 -12.23 -3.95 14.27
C TYR A 134 -11.91 -5.13 13.35
N PHE A 135 -10.67 -5.23 12.88
CA PHE A 135 -10.25 -6.24 11.90
C PHE A 135 -9.77 -7.57 12.49
N THR A 136 -9.26 -7.55 13.72
CA THR A 136 -8.56 -8.73 14.29
C THR A 136 -9.49 -9.76 14.94
N SER A 137 -9.20 -11.04 14.74
CA SER A 137 -9.73 -12.19 15.48
C SER A 137 -8.69 -13.30 15.58
N VAL A 138 -8.91 -14.33 16.43
CA VAL A 138 -8.01 -15.48 16.51
C VAL A 138 -8.13 -16.32 15.24
N HIS A 139 -9.35 -16.51 14.74
CA HIS A 139 -9.58 -17.16 13.45
C HIS A 139 -8.80 -16.49 12.30
N LEU A 140 -8.86 -15.16 12.18
CA LEU A 140 -8.10 -14.44 11.16
C LEU A 140 -6.59 -14.64 11.33
N ALA A 141 -6.10 -14.60 12.58
CA ALA A 141 -4.68 -14.76 12.87
C ALA A 141 -4.17 -16.14 12.42
N SER A 142 -4.93 -17.20 12.71
CA SER A 142 -4.60 -18.58 12.31
C SER A 142 -4.58 -18.74 10.78
N ASP A 143 -5.63 -18.29 10.08
CA ASP A 143 -5.71 -18.39 8.63
C ASP A 143 -4.60 -17.59 7.92
N LEU A 144 -4.27 -16.41 8.42
CA LEU A 144 -3.16 -15.62 7.88
C LEU A 144 -1.82 -16.33 8.10
N LEU A 145 -1.61 -16.94 9.28
CA LEU A 145 -0.38 -17.67 9.57
C LEU A 145 -0.22 -18.88 8.65
N GLN A 146 -1.30 -19.61 8.36
CA GLN A 146 -1.30 -20.71 7.36
C GLN A 146 -1.00 -20.22 5.94
N ALA A 147 -1.20 -18.94 5.66
CA ALA A 147 -0.88 -18.29 4.40
C ALA A 147 0.45 -17.51 4.44
N ASP A 148 1.38 -17.86 5.35
CA ASP A 148 2.65 -17.17 5.63
C ASP A 148 2.51 -15.65 5.78
N ILE A 149 1.48 -15.22 6.50
CA ILE A 149 1.27 -13.83 6.89
C ILE A 149 1.15 -13.74 8.41
N TYR A 150 1.98 -12.89 8.98
CA TYR A 150 1.96 -12.63 10.40
C TYR A 150 0.99 -11.51 10.72
N LEU A 151 0.09 -11.70 11.67
CA LEU A 151 -0.81 -10.67 12.17
C LEU A 151 -0.29 -10.15 13.51
N CYS A 152 -0.41 -8.85 13.77
CA CYS A 152 -0.24 -8.27 15.09
C CYS A 152 -1.20 -7.08 15.25
N GLY A 153 -2.18 -7.18 16.13
CA GLY A 153 -3.19 -6.13 16.26
C GLY A 153 -3.85 -6.07 17.62
N THR A 154 -4.45 -4.93 17.92
CA THR A 154 -5.25 -4.79 19.15
C THR A 154 -6.49 -5.65 19.05
N THR A 155 -6.95 -6.24 20.15
CA THR A 155 -8.21 -6.99 20.21
C THR A 155 -9.05 -6.54 21.40
N ARG A 156 -10.22 -7.14 21.62
CA ARG A 156 -11.06 -6.88 22.81
C ARG A 156 -11.14 -8.14 23.65
N ALA A 157 -11.10 -7.96 24.97
CA ALA A 157 -11.32 -9.05 25.93
C ALA A 157 -12.67 -9.76 25.72
N SER A 158 -13.68 -9.04 25.23
CA SER A 158 -15.01 -9.60 24.95
C SER A 158 -15.12 -10.38 23.62
N ARG A 159 -14.04 -10.52 22.85
CA ARG A 159 -14.05 -11.37 21.65
C ARG A 159 -14.21 -12.83 22.08
N ARG A 160 -15.08 -13.56 21.39
CA ARG A 160 -15.45 -14.96 21.70
C ARG A 160 -14.25 -15.89 21.89
N GLU A 161 -13.19 -15.67 21.15
CA GLU A 161 -11.99 -16.53 21.12
C GLU A 161 -10.90 -16.07 22.12
N PHE A 162 -11.15 -15.00 22.88
CA PHE A 162 -10.22 -14.51 23.89
C PHE A 162 -10.48 -15.24 25.23
N PRO A 163 -9.49 -15.93 25.83
CA PRO A 163 -9.71 -16.68 27.05
C PRO A 163 -10.10 -15.79 28.23
N ASN A 164 -11.21 -16.11 28.91
CA ASN A 164 -11.66 -15.37 30.10
C ASN A 164 -10.61 -15.37 31.21
N ALA A 165 -9.93 -16.50 31.43
CA ALA A 165 -8.85 -16.59 32.41
C ALA A 165 -7.73 -15.56 32.16
N LEU A 166 -7.38 -15.32 30.88
CA LEU A 166 -6.41 -14.29 30.50
C LEU A 166 -6.99 -12.89 30.70
N ALA A 167 -8.25 -12.67 30.31
CA ALA A 167 -8.93 -11.38 30.44
C ALA A 167 -9.10 -10.94 31.90
N GLU A 168 -9.41 -11.87 32.81
CA GLU A 168 -9.70 -11.63 34.22
C GLU A 168 -8.44 -11.53 35.09
N THR A 169 -7.26 -11.89 34.55
CA THR A 169 -5.99 -11.81 35.27
C THR A 169 -5.72 -10.36 35.72
N HIS A 170 -5.60 -10.14 37.02
CA HIS A 170 -5.24 -8.82 37.57
C HIS A 170 -3.75 -8.55 37.38
N LEU A 171 -3.41 -7.40 36.81
CA LEU A 171 -2.05 -7.01 36.48
C LEU A 171 -1.72 -5.65 37.10
N PHE A 172 -0.51 -5.51 37.62
CA PHE A 172 0.07 -4.21 37.97
C PHE A 172 0.68 -3.54 36.74
N SER A 173 0.92 -2.23 36.84
CA SER A 173 1.48 -1.46 35.72
C SER A 173 2.84 -2.00 35.27
N GLY A 174 2.96 -2.26 33.98
CA GLY A 174 4.13 -2.86 33.34
C GLY A 174 4.06 -4.38 33.23
N GLN A 175 3.13 -5.05 33.93
CA GLN A 175 3.00 -6.50 33.82
C GLN A 175 2.25 -6.91 32.57
N SER A 176 2.66 -8.04 32.00
CA SER A 176 1.99 -8.70 30.91
C SER A 176 1.76 -10.18 31.22
N VAL A 177 0.70 -10.75 30.65
CA VAL A 177 0.46 -12.19 30.63
C VAL A 177 0.13 -12.60 29.19
N LYS A 178 0.63 -13.77 28.80
CA LYS A 178 0.48 -14.30 27.45
C LYS A 178 -0.18 -15.67 27.50
N TRP A 179 -0.97 -15.95 26.48
CA TRP A 179 -1.52 -17.28 26.20
C TRP A 179 -1.26 -17.58 24.73
N THR A 180 -0.70 -18.74 24.42
CA THR A 180 -0.39 -19.13 23.05
C THR A 180 -1.19 -20.38 22.70
N SER A 181 -1.94 -20.33 21.60
CA SER A 181 -2.65 -21.49 21.07
C SER A 181 -1.67 -22.51 20.47
N TYR A 182 -2.12 -23.75 20.32
CA TYR A 182 -1.36 -24.78 19.62
C TYR A 182 -1.03 -24.36 18.16
N ASP A 183 -1.92 -23.61 17.53
CA ASP A 183 -1.78 -23.12 16.16
C ASP A 183 -0.84 -21.90 16.04
N GLY A 184 -0.10 -21.53 17.10
CA GLY A 184 0.90 -20.46 17.05
C GLY A 184 0.34 -19.04 17.21
N VAL A 185 -0.93 -18.88 17.58
CA VAL A 185 -1.53 -17.56 17.86
C VAL A 185 -1.30 -17.19 19.32
N THR A 186 -0.62 -16.07 19.56
CA THR A 186 -0.37 -15.53 20.91
C THR A 186 -1.32 -14.38 21.22
N LEU A 187 -2.01 -14.49 22.35
CA LEU A 187 -2.82 -13.45 22.96
C LEU A 187 -2.07 -12.87 24.14
N THR A 188 -1.95 -11.54 24.18
CA THR A 188 -1.25 -10.81 25.23
C THR A 188 -2.20 -9.84 25.91
N LYS A 189 -2.29 -9.90 27.24
CA LYS A 189 -2.85 -8.84 28.08
C LYS A 189 -1.69 -8.09 28.71
N TRP A 190 -1.67 -6.77 28.57
CA TRP A 190 -0.65 -5.90 29.18
C TRP A 190 -1.32 -4.73 29.87
N HIS A 191 -0.83 -4.38 31.07
CA HIS A 191 -1.39 -3.28 31.84
C HIS A 191 -0.44 -2.08 31.88
N ASP A 192 -0.89 -0.95 31.33
CA ASP A 192 -0.21 0.35 31.48
C ASP A 192 -1.01 1.23 32.47
N LYS A 193 -1.80 2.19 31.95
CA LYS A 193 -2.86 2.89 32.68
C LYS A 193 -4.22 2.21 32.53
N ARG A 194 -4.34 1.38 31.48
CA ARG A 194 -5.49 0.57 31.12
C ARG A 194 -4.98 -0.72 30.53
N ASP A 195 -5.83 -1.75 30.57
CA ASP A 195 -5.53 -3.02 29.90
C ASP A 195 -5.50 -2.84 28.39
N VAL A 196 -4.45 -3.37 27.77
CA VAL A 196 -4.30 -3.50 26.33
C VAL A 196 -4.26 -4.97 26.00
N TYR A 197 -5.08 -5.36 25.01
CA TYR A 197 -5.17 -6.73 24.53
C TYR A 197 -4.63 -6.79 23.10
N ILE A 198 -3.72 -7.70 22.84
CA ILE A 198 -3.10 -7.91 21.52
C ILE A 198 -3.33 -9.36 21.10
N VAL A 199 -3.61 -9.58 19.82
CA VAL A 199 -3.46 -10.86 19.13
C VAL A 199 -2.28 -10.78 18.17
N SER A 200 -1.41 -11.78 18.18
CA SER A 200 -0.19 -11.79 17.38
C SER A 200 0.24 -13.20 16.98
N THR A 201 0.69 -13.38 15.74
CA THR A 201 1.39 -14.60 15.28
C THR A 201 2.88 -14.38 15.05
N ALA A 202 3.37 -13.16 15.29
CA ALA A 202 4.79 -12.79 15.20
C ALA A 202 5.38 -12.32 16.55
N ASP A 203 4.73 -12.65 17.68
CA ASP A 203 5.30 -12.26 18.98
C ASP A 203 6.46 -13.17 19.34
N ALA A 204 7.66 -12.59 19.46
CA ALA A 204 8.87 -13.31 19.87
C ALA A 204 8.92 -13.59 21.39
N GLY A 205 7.83 -13.35 22.11
CA GLY A 205 7.74 -13.59 23.55
C GLY A 205 8.44 -12.54 24.42
N GLY A 206 9.23 -11.64 23.84
CA GLY A 206 10.05 -10.67 24.57
C GLY A 206 9.30 -9.48 25.18
N GLU A 207 10.06 -8.71 25.95
CA GLU A 207 9.68 -7.41 26.51
C GLU A 207 10.85 -6.43 26.36
N ILE A 208 10.54 -5.14 26.24
CA ILE A 208 11.51 -4.04 26.19
C ILE A 208 11.22 -3.10 27.34
N VAL A 209 12.28 -2.66 28.02
CA VAL A 209 12.17 -1.63 29.07
C VAL A 209 12.12 -0.25 28.42
N ARG A 210 11.03 0.49 28.66
CA ARG A 210 10.87 1.87 28.24
C ARG A 210 10.84 2.78 29.46
N GLN A 211 11.66 3.83 29.45
CA GLN A 211 11.56 4.89 30.46
C GLN A 211 10.39 5.83 30.11
N THR A 212 9.54 6.09 31.09
CA THR A 212 8.43 7.05 30.98
C THR A 212 8.39 7.93 32.21
N ARG A 213 8.00 9.20 32.05
CA ARG A 213 7.72 10.07 33.19
C ARG A 213 6.32 9.83 33.73
N ARG A 214 6.21 9.56 35.03
CA ARG A 214 4.95 9.54 35.79
C ARG A 214 5.16 10.32 37.07
N ASN A 215 4.28 11.28 37.37
CA ASN A 215 4.37 12.13 38.55
C ASN A 215 5.76 12.77 38.76
N HIS A 216 6.36 13.29 37.68
CA HIS A 216 7.71 13.90 37.68
C HIS A 216 8.87 12.94 38.03
N GLN A 217 8.63 11.64 38.05
CA GLN A 217 9.67 10.61 38.24
C GLN A 217 9.81 9.76 36.98
N ASP A 218 11.03 9.32 36.70
CA ASP A 218 11.32 8.39 35.61
C ASP A 218 11.04 6.96 36.09
N VAL A 219 10.11 6.29 35.41
CA VAL A 219 9.67 4.92 35.71
C VAL A 219 10.04 4.03 34.54
N ALA A 220 10.71 2.92 34.83
CA ALA A 220 10.96 1.85 33.87
C ALA A 220 9.70 0.99 33.71
N LEU A 221 9.17 0.92 32.49
CA LEU A 221 7.99 0.14 32.16
C LEU A 221 8.40 -1.02 31.24
N HIS A 222 8.07 -2.24 31.63
CA HIS A 222 8.21 -3.42 30.76
C HIS A 222 7.08 -3.41 29.74
N VAL A 223 7.44 -3.38 28.45
CA VAL A 223 6.49 -3.30 27.35
C VAL A 223 6.68 -4.53 26.45
N PRO A 224 5.65 -5.36 26.24
CA PRO A 224 5.74 -6.51 25.35
C PRO A 224 6.15 -6.12 23.93
N THR A 225 6.98 -6.95 23.30
CA THR A 225 7.48 -6.72 21.93
C THR A 225 6.35 -6.55 20.92
N CYS A 226 5.26 -7.29 21.05
CA CYS A 226 4.08 -7.14 20.19
C CYS A 226 3.45 -5.75 20.27
N VAL A 227 3.40 -5.13 21.47
CA VAL A 227 2.88 -3.76 21.66
C VAL A 227 3.81 -2.73 21.02
N VAL A 228 5.12 -2.93 21.12
CA VAL A 228 6.12 -2.05 20.49
C VAL A 228 6.01 -2.14 18.96
N SER A 229 5.97 -3.35 18.40
CA SER A 229 5.83 -3.56 16.95
C SER A 229 4.53 -3.00 16.40
N TYR A 230 3.41 -3.18 17.12
CA TYR A 230 2.12 -2.60 16.78
C TYR A 230 2.18 -1.08 16.70
N ASN A 231 2.63 -0.42 17.78
CA ASN A 231 2.70 1.04 17.82
C ASN A 231 3.63 1.63 16.75
N LYS A 232 4.70 0.91 16.40
CA LYS A 232 5.63 1.32 15.34
C LYS A 232 5.00 1.25 13.95
N SER A 233 4.13 0.26 13.70
CA SER A 233 3.75 -0.12 12.33
C SER A 233 2.30 0.22 11.96
N MET A 234 1.42 0.48 12.92
CA MET A 234 0.00 0.73 12.66
C MET A 234 -0.28 2.07 11.94
N GLY A 235 0.62 3.06 12.05
CA GLY A 235 0.37 4.45 11.61
C GLY A 235 0.35 4.71 10.09
N GLY A 236 0.49 3.69 9.24
CA GLY A 236 0.60 3.87 7.78
C GLY A 236 -0.65 4.52 7.14
N VAL A 237 -1.86 4.10 7.54
CA VAL A 237 -3.11 4.69 7.03
C VAL A 237 -3.36 6.08 7.62
N ASP A 238 -3.02 6.32 8.88
CA ASP A 238 -3.11 7.65 9.49
C ASP A 238 -2.16 8.65 8.81
N HIS A 239 -0.96 8.22 8.43
CA HIS A 239 -0.05 9.05 7.63
C HIS A 239 -0.67 9.39 6.27
N LEU A 240 -1.29 8.44 5.58
CA LEU A 240 -2.02 8.70 4.32
C LEU A 240 -3.13 9.74 4.55
N ASP A 241 -3.97 9.57 5.56
CA ASP A 241 -5.08 10.49 5.85
C ASP A 241 -4.59 11.88 6.25
N GLN A 242 -3.52 11.97 7.03
CA GLN A 242 -2.84 13.22 7.34
C GLN A 242 -2.36 13.91 6.06
N MET A 243 -1.66 13.20 5.18
CA MET A 243 -1.14 13.75 3.92
C MET A 243 -2.27 14.19 2.98
N ARG A 244 -3.41 13.48 2.97
CA ARG A 244 -4.62 13.87 2.23
C ARG A 244 -5.27 15.13 2.77
N SER A 245 -5.20 15.35 4.09
CA SER A 245 -5.73 16.58 4.70
C SER A 245 -4.93 17.82 4.25
N TYR A 246 -3.66 17.64 3.88
CA TYR A 246 -2.81 18.70 3.37
C TYR A 246 -3.02 18.93 1.87
N TYR A 247 -3.46 20.15 1.54
CA TYR A 247 -3.65 20.60 0.15
C TYR A 247 -4.63 19.72 -0.64
N ALA A 248 -5.70 19.25 -0.01
CA ALA A 248 -6.71 18.39 -0.64
C ALA A 248 -7.20 18.95 -1.98
N VAL A 249 -7.37 18.07 -2.98
CA VAL A 249 -7.87 18.45 -4.30
C VAL A 249 -9.40 18.38 -4.35
N GLY A 250 -9.97 19.15 -5.27
CA GLY A 250 -11.41 19.18 -5.50
C GLY A 250 -12.11 20.38 -4.88
N ARG A 251 -13.41 20.51 -5.18
CA ARG A 251 -14.27 21.59 -4.69
C ARG A 251 -15.53 21.00 -4.08
N SER A 252 -16.13 21.74 -3.16
CA SER A 252 -17.40 21.37 -2.57
C SER A 252 -18.50 21.27 -3.63
N GLY A 253 -19.45 20.36 -3.42
CA GLY A 253 -20.55 20.16 -4.34
C GLY A 253 -21.57 19.16 -3.82
N LYS A 254 -22.68 19.00 -4.55
CA LYS A 254 -23.77 18.11 -4.14
C LYS A 254 -23.59 16.65 -4.54
N ARG A 255 -22.64 16.37 -5.45
CA ARG A 255 -22.46 15.05 -6.07
C ARG A 255 -21.40 14.24 -5.30
N TRP A 256 -21.82 13.23 -4.54
CA TRP A 256 -20.95 12.39 -3.71
C TRP A 256 -19.77 11.79 -4.48
N TRP A 257 -20.01 11.35 -5.72
CA TRP A 257 -19.03 10.63 -6.53
C TRP A 257 -17.82 11.48 -6.89
N LYS A 258 -17.98 12.82 -6.95
CA LYS A 258 -16.86 13.74 -7.15
C LYS A 258 -15.89 13.70 -5.97
N TYR A 259 -16.40 13.63 -4.73
CA TYR A 259 -15.56 13.58 -3.54
C TYR A 259 -14.73 12.29 -3.50
N LEU A 260 -15.34 11.16 -3.88
CA LEU A 260 -14.62 9.90 -3.98
C LEU A 260 -13.57 9.95 -5.09
N PHE A 261 -13.91 10.50 -6.26
CA PHE A 261 -12.95 10.70 -7.36
C PHE A 261 -11.75 11.55 -6.91
N TRP A 262 -12.00 12.71 -6.28
CA TRP A 262 -10.92 13.59 -5.80
C TRP A 262 -10.08 12.93 -4.72
N ALA A 263 -10.69 12.16 -3.82
CA ALA A 263 -9.95 11.40 -2.82
C ALA A 263 -9.01 10.36 -3.43
N LEU A 264 -9.47 9.62 -4.45
CA LEU A 264 -8.64 8.64 -5.16
C LEU A 264 -7.52 9.32 -5.96
N LEU A 265 -7.79 10.50 -6.53
CA LEU A 265 -6.78 11.32 -7.18
C LEU A 265 -5.72 11.80 -6.18
N ASP A 266 -6.13 12.29 -5.01
CA ASP A 266 -5.21 12.70 -3.94
C ASP A 266 -4.33 11.54 -3.47
N ILE A 267 -4.92 10.35 -3.26
CA ILE A 267 -4.14 9.14 -2.92
C ILE A 267 -3.13 8.83 -4.02
N GLY A 268 -3.53 8.93 -5.29
CA GLY A 268 -2.62 8.74 -6.42
C GLY A 268 -1.45 9.73 -6.44
N ILE A 269 -1.70 11.01 -6.13
CA ILE A 269 -0.67 12.05 -6.03
C ILE A 269 0.27 11.78 -4.86
N ILE A 270 -0.27 11.38 -3.70
CA ILE A 270 0.52 11.03 -2.51
C ILE A 270 1.39 9.81 -2.80
N ASN A 271 0.83 8.76 -3.38
CA ASN A 271 1.58 7.57 -3.81
C ASN A 271 2.72 7.93 -4.78
N ALA A 272 2.46 8.79 -5.77
CA ALA A 272 3.48 9.26 -6.70
C ALA A 272 4.59 10.08 -5.99
N CYS A 273 4.22 10.93 -5.03
CA CYS A 273 5.18 11.68 -4.21
C CYS A 273 6.03 10.74 -3.35
N THR A 274 5.43 9.72 -2.74
CA THR A 274 6.14 8.69 -1.97
C THR A 274 7.14 7.96 -2.86
N LEU A 275 6.73 7.52 -4.05
CA LEU A 275 7.65 6.90 -5.02
C LEU A 275 8.78 7.82 -5.45
N TRP A 276 8.51 9.10 -5.68
CA TRP A 276 9.53 10.09 -6.02
C TRP A 276 10.60 10.19 -4.93
N LYS A 277 10.18 10.25 -3.67
CA LYS A 277 11.08 10.29 -2.50
C LYS A 277 11.90 9.01 -2.38
N LEU A 278 11.28 7.84 -2.58
CA LEU A 278 11.97 6.55 -2.51
C LEU A 278 13.00 6.35 -3.64
N CYS A 279 12.79 6.98 -4.79
CA CYS A 279 13.74 6.91 -5.91
C CYS A 279 14.97 7.83 -5.73
N ASN A 280 15.13 8.52 -4.60
CA ASN A 280 16.23 9.46 -4.33
C ASN A 280 16.51 10.43 -5.49
N ARG A 281 15.45 10.91 -6.17
CA ARG A 281 15.61 11.85 -7.28
C ARG A 281 16.21 13.17 -6.77
N PRO A 282 17.10 13.81 -7.56
CA PRO A 282 17.71 15.07 -7.16
C PRO A 282 16.63 16.11 -6.87
N LEU A 283 16.81 16.83 -5.77
CA LEU A 283 15.89 17.89 -5.36
C LEU A 283 15.99 19.05 -6.36
N PRO A 284 14.86 19.62 -6.80
CA PRO A 284 14.89 20.88 -7.52
C PRO A 284 15.35 21.98 -6.57
N SER A 285 16.52 22.58 -6.83
CA SER A 285 17.13 23.70 -6.10
C SER A 285 17.55 23.40 -4.63
N ASN A 286 18.11 24.41 -3.94
CA ASN A 286 18.67 24.38 -2.57
C ASN A 286 17.67 23.99 -1.44
N GLU A 287 16.55 23.34 -1.74
CA GLU A 287 15.64 22.82 -0.72
C GLU A 287 16.31 21.68 0.06
N ARG A 288 16.33 21.79 1.40
CA ARG A 288 16.86 20.72 2.27
C ARG A 288 15.93 19.49 2.33
N ARG A 289 14.65 19.63 1.97
CA ARG A 289 13.62 18.56 2.04
C ARG A 289 12.55 18.71 0.96
N PHE A 290 12.20 17.61 0.30
CA PHE A 290 11.11 17.56 -0.67
C PHE A 290 9.72 17.43 0.00
N SER A 291 8.92 18.49 -0.07
CA SER A 291 7.57 18.50 0.51
C SER A 291 6.49 18.02 -0.46
N LEU A 292 5.32 17.59 0.04
CA LEU A 292 4.16 17.31 -0.81
C LEU A 292 3.70 18.57 -1.58
N LYS A 293 3.84 19.75 -0.98
CA LYS A 293 3.55 21.03 -1.65
C LYS A 293 4.44 21.22 -2.86
N THR A 294 5.76 21.04 -2.69
CA THR A 294 6.74 21.15 -3.78
C THR A 294 6.40 20.17 -4.91
N PHE A 295 6.10 18.91 -4.56
CA PHE A 295 5.69 17.90 -5.54
C PHE A 295 4.41 18.30 -6.31
N LYS A 296 3.37 18.76 -5.60
CA LYS A 296 2.11 19.22 -6.23
C LYS A 296 2.36 20.40 -7.18
N VAL A 297 3.21 21.36 -6.81
CA VAL A 297 3.57 22.49 -7.68
C VAL A 297 4.30 22.02 -8.95
N LEU A 298 5.28 21.12 -8.83
CA LEU A 298 5.97 20.54 -9.99
C LEU A 298 4.99 19.80 -10.91
N LEU A 299 4.12 18.98 -10.33
CA LEU A 299 3.10 18.26 -11.10
C LEU A 299 2.17 19.22 -11.85
N ILE A 300 1.77 20.34 -11.23
CA ILE A 300 0.96 21.37 -11.89
C ILE A 300 1.72 21.99 -13.07
N HIS A 301 3.01 22.30 -12.92
CA HIS A 301 3.83 22.83 -14.01
C HIS A 301 3.98 21.82 -15.14
N GLU A 302 4.28 20.56 -14.84
CA GLU A 302 4.42 19.49 -15.84
C GLU A 302 3.10 19.21 -16.57
N MET A 303 1.97 19.20 -15.88
CA MET A 303 0.65 18.99 -16.51
C MET A 303 0.15 20.22 -17.27
N GLY A 304 0.61 21.41 -16.88
CA GLY A 304 0.26 22.68 -17.52
C GLY A 304 1.08 22.97 -18.77
N ASP A 305 2.25 22.33 -18.93
CA ASP A 305 3.10 22.47 -20.11
C ASP A 305 2.56 21.62 -21.29
N PRO A 306 2.15 22.25 -22.41
CA PRO A 306 1.63 21.55 -23.58
C PRO A 306 2.58 20.51 -24.16
N ALA A 307 3.90 20.73 -24.10
CA ALA A 307 4.91 19.83 -24.63
C ALA A 307 5.17 18.61 -23.72
N ILE A 308 4.89 18.73 -22.42
CA ILE A 308 5.00 17.63 -21.46
C ILE A 308 3.71 16.82 -21.43
N ALA A 309 2.54 17.46 -21.51
CA ALA A 309 1.24 16.79 -21.66
C ALA A 309 1.21 15.86 -22.89
N ALA A 310 1.77 16.33 -24.02
CA ALA A 310 1.91 15.52 -25.23
C ALA A 310 2.86 14.32 -25.05
N ARG A 311 4.00 14.49 -24.36
CA ARG A 311 4.94 13.39 -24.06
C ARG A 311 4.38 12.35 -23.10
N ASN A 312 3.72 12.78 -22.03
CA ASN A 312 3.15 11.89 -21.02
C ASN A 312 1.98 11.05 -21.55
N ALA A 313 1.24 11.55 -22.54
CA ALA A 313 0.19 10.78 -23.22
C ALA A 313 0.75 9.57 -24.00
N MET A 314 2.03 9.59 -24.39
CA MET A 314 2.68 8.56 -25.20
C MET A 314 3.56 7.60 -24.38
N ALA A 315 3.81 7.88 -23.09
CA ALA A 315 4.72 7.10 -22.27
C ALA A 315 4.04 5.85 -21.65
N PRO A 316 4.63 4.65 -21.74
CA PRO A 316 4.18 3.51 -20.97
C PRO A 316 4.40 3.76 -19.46
N PRO A 317 3.60 3.13 -18.58
CA PRO A 317 3.71 3.33 -17.14
C PRO A 317 5.11 2.92 -16.66
N PRO A 318 5.76 3.68 -15.76
CA PRO A 318 7.03 3.27 -15.19
C PRO A 318 6.81 2.04 -14.30
N MET A 319 7.33 0.89 -14.71
CA MET A 319 7.59 -0.21 -13.77
C MET A 319 8.84 0.17 -12.96
N ILE A 320 8.63 0.68 -11.75
CA ILE A 320 9.72 0.82 -10.78
C ILE A 320 9.91 -0.56 -10.15
N ARG A 321 10.77 -1.38 -10.76
CA ARG A 321 11.34 -2.54 -10.06
C ARG A 321 12.36 -1.99 -9.07
N LEU A 322 12.01 -1.92 -7.79
CA LEU A 322 13.03 -1.88 -6.75
C LEU A 322 13.87 -3.13 -6.92
N THR A 323 15.12 -2.95 -7.33
CA THR A 323 16.16 -3.99 -7.29
C THR A 323 16.39 -4.35 -5.84
N ALA A 324 15.54 -5.22 -5.30
CA ALA A 324 15.88 -5.96 -4.12
C ALA A 324 16.96 -6.95 -4.56
N GLN A 325 18.19 -6.69 -4.16
CA GLN A 325 19.25 -7.69 -4.13
C GLN A 325 18.81 -8.75 -3.11
N TYR A 326 17.98 -9.70 -3.57
CA TYR A 326 17.85 -10.99 -2.92
C TYR A 326 18.75 -11.92 -3.73
N THR A 327 19.91 -12.21 -3.15
CA THR A 327 20.69 -13.41 -3.47
C THR A 327 19.81 -14.60 -3.11
N VAL A 328 19.19 -15.20 -4.13
CA VAL A 328 18.68 -16.56 -4.04
C VAL A 328 19.71 -17.41 -4.76
N GLU A 329 20.53 -18.09 -3.99
CA GLU A 329 21.39 -19.15 -4.50
C GLU A 329 20.51 -20.31 -5.01
N GLU A 330 20.71 -20.59 -6.30
CA GLU A 330 20.88 -21.92 -6.89
C GLU A 330 19.72 -22.95 -6.92
N HIS A 331 19.06 -23.00 -8.08
CA HIS A 331 19.12 -24.10 -9.06
C HIS A 331 17.77 -24.32 -9.75
N THR A 332 17.67 -23.89 -11.00
CA THR A 332 17.22 -24.70 -12.15
C THR A 332 17.54 -23.90 -13.41
N VAL A 333 18.16 -24.55 -14.39
CA VAL A 333 18.68 -23.95 -15.61
C VAL A 333 17.56 -23.21 -16.34
N ALA A 334 17.57 -21.88 -16.28
CA ALA A 334 16.67 -21.07 -17.09
C ALA A 334 17.08 -21.24 -18.55
N GLU A 335 16.25 -21.87 -19.37
CA GLU A 335 16.47 -21.89 -20.82
C GLU A 335 16.57 -20.45 -21.30
N HIS A 336 17.73 -20.03 -21.79
CA HIS A 336 17.98 -18.70 -22.33
C HIS A 336 17.57 -18.67 -23.80
N PRO A 337 16.38 -18.16 -24.17
CA PRO A 337 15.85 -18.30 -25.52
C PRO A 337 16.50 -17.26 -26.44
N PHE A 338 16.99 -17.68 -27.60
CA PHE A 338 17.57 -16.78 -28.60
C PHE A 338 16.49 -16.32 -29.59
N VAL A 339 15.95 -15.13 -29.38
CA VAL A 339 14.83 -14.61 -30.18
C VAL A 339 15.16 -13.26 -30.82
N ARG A 340 14.37 -12.88 -31.82
CA ARG A 340 14.44 -11.56 -32.44
C ARG A 340 13.63 -10.56 -31.61
N PHE A 341 14.20 -9.40 -31.34
CA PHE A 341 13.48 -8.29 -30.73
C PHE A 341 12.83 -7.39 -31.79
N ASP A 342 11.59 -6.96 -31.53
CA ASP A 342 10.86 -5.95 -32.33
C ASP A 342 11.25 -4.51 -31.94
N VAL A 343 12.56 -4.29 -31.72
CA VAL A 343 13.13 -2.96 -31.45
C VAL A 343 14.34 -2.68 -32.34
N ARG A 344 14.81 -1.43 -32.35
CA ARG A 344 16.03 -1.03 -33.06
C ARG A 344 17.21 -1.90 -32.62
N LYS A 345 18.02 -2.33 -33.60
CA LYS A 345 19.28 -3.08 -33.38
C LYS A 345 20.14 -2.40 -32.32
N ARG A 346 20.74 -3.19 -31.43
CA ARG A 346 21.68 -2.72 -30.41
C ARG A 346 23.00 -3.48 -30.51
N ALA A 347 24.06 -2.91 -29.95
CA ALA A 347 25.37 -3.55 -29.86
C ALA A 347 25.27 -4.89 -29.11
N CYS A 348 25.94 -5.90 -29.66
CA CYS A 348 26.07 -7.20 -29.04
C CYS A 348 26.85 -7.07 -27.73
N LYS A 349 26.27 -7.51 -26.61
CA LYS A 349 26.84 -7.34 -25.27
C LYS A 349 28.22 -8.00 -25.12
N LEU A 350 28.34 -9.26 -25.55
CA LEU A 350 29.60 -10.00 -25.45
C LEU A 350 30.70 -9.40 -26.36
N CYS A 351 30.40 -9.09 -27.62
CA CYS A 351 31.34 -8.39 -28.50
C CYS A 351 31.79 -7.03 -27.93
N GLN A 352 30.91 -6.31 -27.23
CA GLN A 352 31.29 -5.06 -26.58
C GLN A 352 32.25 -5.28 -25.41
N GLN A 353 32.04 -6.33 -24.61
CA GLN A 353 32.92 -6.71 -23.50
C GLN A 353 34.29 -7.17 -23.99
N GLU A 354 34.34 -7.95 -25.06
CA GLU A 354 35.58 -8.48 -25.64
C GLU A 354 36.25 -7.50 -26.63
N GLY A 355 35.74 -6.27 -26.75
CA GLY A 355 36.30 -5.26 -27.65
C GLY A 355 36.17 -5.60 -29.15
N ARG A 356 35.40 -6.62 -29.53
CA ARG A 356 35.19 -7.02 -30.92
C ARG A 356 34.44 -5.96 -31.71
N ARG A 357 34.99 -5.57 -32.86
CA ARG A 357 34.43 -4.60 -33.80
C ARG A 357 34.29 -5.21 -35.19
N ARG A 358 33.46 -4.61 -36.03
CA ARG A 358 33.44 -4.90 -37.47
C ARG A 358 34.75 -4.41 -38.10
N PRO A 359 35.15 -4.92 -39.28
CA PRO A 359 36.31 -4.38 -40.02
C PRO A 359 36.23 -2.88 -40.29
N SER A 360 35.03 -2.32 -40.36
CA SER A 360 34.76 -0.88 -40.47
C SER A 360 34.94 -0.08 -39.17
N GLY A 361 35.44 -0.69 -38.10
CA GLY A 361 35.58 -0.08 -36.77
C GLY A 361 34.28 0.08 -35.98
N ARG A 362 33.12 -0.15 -36.60
CA ARG A 362 31.79 0.00 -35.95
C ARG A 362 31.48 -1.16 -35.00
N ALA A 363 30.62 -0.89 -34.02
CA ALA A 363 30.11 -1.90 -33.10
C ALA A 363 29.34 -3.01 -33.85
N ILE A 364 29.48 -4.24 -33.37
CA ILE A 364 28.72 -5.38 -33.89
C ILE A 364 27.32 -5.32 -33.31
N GLU A 365 26.34 -4.86 -34.09
CA GLU A 365 24.94 -4.80 -33.68
C GLU A 365 24.14 -6.04 -34.08
N SER A 366 23.16 -6.42 -33.25
CA SER A 366 22.21 -7.52 -33.48
C SER A 366 20.78 -7.03 -33.27
N SER A 367 19.81 -7.66 -33.94
CA SER A 367 18.37 -7.59 -33.62
C SER A 367 17.90 -8.81 -32.82
N PHE A 368 18.81 -9.74 -32.51
CA PHE A 368 18.53 -10.95 -31.77
C PHE A 368 19.20 -10.89 -30.40
N GLY A 369 18.69 -11.67 -29.45
CA GLY A 369 19.21 -11.69 -28.09
C GLY A 369 18.45 -12.61 -27.17
N CYS A 370 18.80 -12.56 -25.89
CA CYS A 370 18.15 -13.35 -24.86
C CYS A 370 17.03 -12.54 -24.20
N THR A 371 15.81 -13.06 -24.19
CA THR A 371 14.66 -12.42 -23.51
C THR A 371 14.77 -12.47 -21.99
N VAL A 372 15.38 -13.53 -21.44
CA VAL A 372 15.58 -13.69 -20.00
C VAL A 372 16.57 -12.65 -19.48
N CYS A 373 17.72 -12.48 -20.14
CA CYS A 373 18.74 -11.49 -19.78
C CYS A 373 18.47 -10.09 -20.35
N ASN A 374 17.52 -9.95 -21.28
CA ASN A 374 17.23 -8.73 -22.03
C ASN A 374 18.48 -8.07 -22.66
N VAL A 375 19.36 -8.89 -23.25
CA VAL A 375 20.58 -8.44 -23.93
C VAL A 375 20.55 -8.80 -25.41
N HIS A 376 21.11 -7.93 -26.25
CA HIS A 376 21.30 -8.23 -27.67
C HIS A 376 22.59 -9.03 -27.83
N LEU A 377 22.51 -10.16 -28.54
CA LEU A 377 23.62 -11.07 -28.78
C LEU A 377 23.66 -11.46 -30.25
N CYS A 378 24.88 -11.56 -30.78
CA CYS A 378 25.09 -12.18 -32.09
C CYS A 378 24.81 -13.69 -31.98
N LYS A 379 24.48 -14.37 -33.09
CA LYS A 379 24.15 -15.82 -33.08
C LYS A 379 25.24 -16.67 -32.40
N GLY A 380 26.52 -16.38 -32.67
CA GLY A 380 27.64 -17.08 -32.05
C GLY A 380 27.98 -16.61 -30.62
N CYS A 381 27.40 -15.49 -30.18
CA CYS A 381 27.64 -14.90 -28.86
C CYS A 381 26.61 -15.36 -27.83
N HIS A 382 25.48 -15.95 -28.27
CA HIS A 382 24.40 -16.36 -27.38
C HIS A 382 24.82 -17.50 -26.46
N VAL A 383 25.45 -18.54 -27.01
CA VAL A 383 25.90 -19.69 -26.21
C VAL A 383 27.00 -19.25 -25.24
N ASN A 384 28.04 -18.58 -25.72
CA ASN A 384 29.18 -18.14 -24.89
C ASN A 384 28.85 -17.11 -23.81
N TYR A 385 27.72 -16.41 -23.92
CA TYR A 385 27.28 -15.46 -22.89
C TYR A 385 26.52 -16.15 -21.75
N HIS A 386 25.98 -17.35 -21.98
CA HIS A 386 25.21 -18.13 -21.00
C HIS A 386 25.90 -19.46 -20.62
N ALA A 387 27.07 -19.74 -21.21
CA ALA A 387 28.03 -20.73 -20.76
C ALA A 387 28.93 -20.06 -19.71
#